data_AF-A0A3M2G0P9-F1
#
_entry.id   AF-A0A3M2G0P9-F1
#
_cell.length_a   1.000
_cell.length_b   1.000
_cell.length_c   1.000
_cell.angle_alpha   90.00
_cell.angle_beta   90.00
_cell.angle_gamma   90.00
#
_symmetry.space_group_name_H-M   'P 1'
#
loop_
_entity.id
_entity.type
_entity.pdbx_description
1 polymer ?
#
loop_
_entity_poly.entity_id
_entity_poly.type
_entity_poly.pdbx_seq_one_letter_code
_entity_poly.pdbx_strand_id
1 'polypeptide(L)'
;MKIYIIYWLSLTLTLSLTSIAYADPPDWAGQFNVSDYEFNASMTGILLINGEVARDSLNQIAAFVEDEVRGVATPIAIGDQWLFFLTVYSNAAVGEMITFRAYIAGQDTVLPVAETIEFQLNAIIGQPNAPFEWNVTRLIYDLNQNQQVDVGDIQWLCQFYLGSQLGDPNYFSQFDYDQNHAIDETDLVYLMTIWCGGQP
;
A
#
# COMPACT_ATOMS: atom_id res chain seq x y z
N MET A 1 -61.27 -30.76 7.85
CA MET A 1 -60.61 -30.43 6.58
C MET A 1 -59.68 -29.25 6.83
N LYS A 2 -58.36 -29.46 6.96
CA LYS A 2 -57.38 -28.40 7.23
C LYS A 2 -56.70 -28.02 5.91
N ILE A 3 -56.75 -26.74 5.56
CA ILE A 3 -56.16 -26.17 4.34
C ILE A 3 -54.75 -25.69 4.71
N TYR A 4 -53.73 -26.13 3.97
CA TYR A 4 -52.35 -25.68 4.11
C TYR A 4 -52.05 -24.63 3.04
N ILE A 5 -51.62 -23.44 3.46
CA ILE A 5 -51.15 -22.35 2.60
C ILE A 5 -49.65 -22.55 2.39
N ILE A 6 -49.25 -22.73 1.12
CA ILE A 6 -47.85 -22.86 0.71
C ILE A 6 -47.32 -21.45 0.42
N TYR A 7 -46.37 -20.98 1.22
CA TYR A 7 -45.65 -19.73 0.94
C TYR A 7 -44.50 -20.03 -0.02
N TRP A 8 -44.58 -19.47 -1.23
CA TRP A 8 -43.50 -19.52 -2.21
C TRP A 8 -42.39 -18.56 -1.77
N LEU A 9 -41.23 -19.10 -1.41
CA LEU A 9 -40.04 -18.33 -1.10
C LEU A 9 -39.44 -17.81 -2.43
N SER A 10 -39.64 -16.53 -2.74
CA SER A 10 -38.97 -15.89 -3.88
C SER A 10 -37.51 -15.62 -3.51
N LEU A 11 -36.59 -16.40 -4.06
CA LEU A 11 -35.15 -16.15 -3.97
C LEU A 11 -34.78 -15.06 -4.98
N THR A 12 -34.58 -13.84 -4.53
CA THR A 12 -34.05 -12.75 -5.35
C THR A 12 -32.54 -12.90 -5.48
N LEU A 13 -32.06 -13.27 -6.67
CA LEU A 13 -30.63 -13.29 -7.00
C LEU A 13 -30.15 -11.85 -7.21
N THR A 14 -29.44 -11.28 -6.23
CA THR A 14 -28.75 -10.01 -6.39
C THR A 14 -27.40 -10.26 -7.05
N LEU A 15 -27.29 -9.89 -8.33
CA LEU A 15 -26.00 -9.88 -9.02
C LEU A 15 -25.22 -8.65 -8.56
N SER A 16 -24.31 -8.83 -7.59
CA SER A 16 -23.38 -7.77 -7.18
C SER A 16 -22.31 -7.63 -8.27
N LEU A 17 -22.41 -6.59 -9.08
CA LEU A 17 -21.29 -6.13 -9.91
C LEU A 17 -20.25 -5.54 -8.96
N THR A 18 -19.28 -6.34 -8.53
CA THR A 18 -18.07 -5.81 -7.92
C THR A 18 -17.25 -5.19 -9.03
N SER A 19 -17.40 -3.88 -9.23
CA SER A 19 -16.38 -3.09 -9.89
C SER A 19 -15.06 -3.34 -9.15
N ILE A 20 -14.02 -3.75 -9.87
CA ILE A 20 -12.66 -3.70 -9.34
C ILE A 20 -12.37 -2.21 -9.17
N ALA A 21 -12.65 -1.69 -7.98
CA ALA A 21 -12.17 -0.38 -7.59
C ALA A 21 -10.67 -0.57 -7.36
N TYR A 22 -9.85 0.00 -8.23
CA TYR A 22 -8.52 0.41 -7.80
C TYR A 22 -8.75 1.28 -6.56
N ALA A 23 -8.01 1.05 -5.50
CA ALA A 23 -8.05 1.97 -4.38
C ALA A 23 -7.67 3.35 -4.95
N ASP A 24 -8.46 4.37 -4.66
CA ASP A 24 -8.01 5.71 -4.99
C ASP A 24 -6.77 6.01 -4.13
N PRO A 25 -5.79 6.79 -4.64
CA PRO A 25 -4.68 7.24 -3.84
C PRO A 25 -5.19 7.80 -2.50
N PRO A 26 -4.53 7.50 -1.38
CA PRO A 26 -5.01 7.92 -0.08
C PRO A 26 -5.15 9.45 -0.03
N ASP A 27 -6.32 9.94 0.40
CA ASP A 27 -6.56 11.37 0.57
C ASP A 27 -5.94 11.89 1.89
N TRP A 28 -4.64 11.64 2.08
CA TRP A 28 -3.92 12.15 3.25
C TRP A 28 -3.95 13.67 3.29
N ALA A 29 -3.87 14.32 2.12
CA ALA A 29 -3.88 15.78 2.02
C ALA A 29 -5.22 16.40 2.47
N GLY A 30 -6.35 15.76 2.17
CA GLY A 30 -7.67 16.19 2.67
C GLY A 30 -7.90 15.95 4.16
N GLN A 31 -7.08 15.10 4.80
CA GLN A 31 -7.18 14.75 6.22
C GLN A 31 -6.42 15.70 7.15
N PHE A 32 -5.59 16.62 6.63
CA PHE A 32 -4.79 17.52 7.47
C PHE A 32 -4.97 18.99 7.08
N ASN A 33 -5.00 19.87 8.07
CA ASN A 33 -4.98 21.32 7.86
C ASN A 33 -3.75 21.92 8.55
N VAL A 34 -2.93 22.61 7.77
CA VAL A 34 -1.72 23.29 8.25
C VAL A 34 -2.01 24.30 9.37
N SER A 35 -3.21 24.90 9.37
CA SER A 35 -3.59 25.94 10.33
C SER A 35 -3.79 25.43 11.76
N ASP A 36 -3.86 24.11 11.95
CA ASP A 36 -4.09 23.47 13.25
C ASP A 36 -2.77 23.27 14.04
N TYR A 37 -1.63 23.68 13.45
CA TYR A 37 -0.30 23.42 13.97
C TYR A 37 0.56 24.69 14.10
N GLU A 38 1.27 24.81 15.23
CA GLU A 38 2.12 25.97 15.52
C GLU A 38 3.56 25.81 15.01
N PHE A 39 4.04 24.58 14.88
CA PHE A 39 5.44 24.26 14.59
C PHE A 39 5.57 23.42 13.33
N ASN A 40 6.72 23.55 12.66
CA ASN A 40 7.05 22.74 11.50
C ASN A 40 8.54 22.37 11.46
N ALA A 41 8.83 21.32 10.71
CA ALA A 41 10.15 20.88 10.31
C ALA A 41 10.12 20.56 8.80
N SER A 42 11.25 20.70 8.13
CA SER A 42 11.37 20.37 6.70
C SER A 42 12.26 19.16 6.48
N MET A 43 11.88 18.34 5.52
CA MET A 43 12.58 17.13 5.13
C MET A 43 12.77 17.10 3.62
N THR A 44 13.97 16.77 3.17
CA THR A 44 14.25 16.43 1.76
C THR A 44 14.76 15.01 1.70
N GLY A 45 14.07 14.15 0.94
CA GLY A 45 14.40 12.74 0.90
C GLY A 45 14.09 12.04 -0.41
N ILE A 46 14.48 10.77 -0.48
CA ILE A 46 14.17 9.83 -1.55
C ILE A 46 13.43 8.63 -1.00
N LEU A 47 12.59 8.02 -1.83
CA LEU A 47 11.88 6.78 -1.50
C LEU A 47 12.61 5.60 -2.14
N LEU A 48 12.94 4.60 -1.33
CA LEU A 48 13.56 3.35 -1.75
C LEU A 48 12.58 2.20 -1.55
N ILE A 49 12.24 1.48 -2.62
CA ILE A 49 11.44 0.26 -2.56
C ILE A 49 12.38 -0.92 -2.78
N ASN A 50 12.51 -1.78 -1.78
CA ASN A 50 13.45 -2.91 -1.81
C ASN A 50 14.90 -2.49 -2.19
N GLY A 51 15.33 -1.31 -1.74
CA GLY A 51 16.65 -0.74 -2.00
C GLY A 51 16.79 0.02 -3.33
N GLU A 52 15.75 0.06 -4.17
CA GLU A 52 15.77 0.76 -5.45
C GLU A 52 14.96 2.07 -5.39
N VAL A 53 15.47 3.12 -6.04
CA VAL A 53 14.78 4.42 -6.09
C VAL A 53 13.43 4.30 -6.79
N ALA A 54 12.36 4.70 -6.09
CA ALA A 54 11.01 4.76 -6.62
C ALA A 54 10.87 5.96 -7.58
N ARG A 55 10.56 5.69 -8.86
CA ARG A 55 10.54 6.69 -9.94
C ARG A 55 9.15 6.88 -10.53
N ASP A 56 8.22 7.33 -9.69
CA ASP A 56 6.85 7.65 -10.10
C ASP A 56 6.39 8.96 -9.46
N SER A 57 5.89 9.89 -10.27
CA SER A 57 5.36 11.19 -9.85
C SER A 57 4.10 11.10 -8.99
N LEU A 58 3.41 9.97 -9.05
CA LEU A 58 2.17 9.73 -8.31
C LEU A 58 2.42 9.07 -6.95
N ASN A 59 3.66 8.69 -6.63
CA ASN A 59 4.00 8.23 -5.29
C ASN A 59 3.79 9.34 -4.26
N GLN A 60 3.49 8.95 -3.03
CA GLN A 60 3.33 9.89 -1.93
C GLN A 60 4.07 9.39 -0.69
N ILE A 61 4.56 10.32 0.12
CA ILE A 61 5.01 10.06 1.49
C ILE A 61 4.18 10.93 2.42
N ALA A 62 3.65 10.31 3.48
CA ALA A 62 2.98 11.02 4.55
C ALA A 62 3.66 10.76 5.89
N ALA A 63 3.76 11.81 6.70
CA ALA A 63 4.20 11.78 8.08
C ALA A 63 3.00 11.63 9.00
N PHE A 64 3.16 10.84 10.07
CA PHE A 64 2.11 10.56 11.04
C PHE A 64 2.65 10.67 12.47
N VAL A 65 1.83 11.25 13.35
CA VAL A 65 1.92 11.01 14.80
C VAL A 65 0.77 10.08 15.12
N GLU A 66 1.10 8.85 15.51
CA GLU A 66 0.12 7.76 15.62
C GLU A 66 -0.63 7.55 14.29
N ASP A 67 -1.91 7.94 14.23
CA ASP A 67 -2.74 7.85 13.02
C ASP A 67 -3.10 9.23 12.42
N GLU A 68 -2.61 10.32 12.99
CA GLU A 68 -2.88 11.68 12.50
C GLU A 68 -1.84 12.11 11.47
N VAL A 69 -2.30 12.50 10.27
CA VAL A 69 -1.44 13.03 9.21
C VAL A 69 -0.84 14.37 9.63
N ARG A 70 0.49 14.47 9.59
CA ARG A 70 1.29 15.65 9.94
C ARG A 70 1.98 16.30 8.76
N GLY A 71 1.81 15.74 7.56
CA GLY A 71 2.40 16.28 6.34
C GLY A 71 2.35 15.25 5.23
N VAL A 72 2.26 15.73 3.99
CA VAL A 72 2.20 14.89 2.79
C VAL A 72 3.07 15.52 1.71
N ALA A 73 3.79 14.70 0.97
CA ALA A 73 4.60 15.14 -0.16
C ALA A 73 4.51 14.17 -1.34
N THR A 74 4.56 14.72 -2.55
CA THR A 74 4.81 14.01 -3.81
C THR A 74 6.21 14.33 -4.31
N PRO A 75 6.84 13.45 -5.11
CA PRO A 75 8.21 13.67 -5.54
C PRO A 75 8.28 14.64 -6.72
N ILE A 76 9.41 15.35 -6.80
CA ILE A 76 9.79 16.21 -7.92
C ILE A 76 11.03 15.59 -8.58
N ALA A 77 10.97 15.41 -9.89
CA ALA A 77 12.12 14.96 -10.68
C ALA A 77 13.13 16.10 -10.86
N ILE A 78 14.35 15.90 -10.38
CA ILE A 78 15.48 16.84 -10.50
C ILE A 78 16.67 16.06 -11.03
N GLY A 79 16.98 16.22 -12.33
CA GLY A 79 17.96 15.37 -13.00
C GLY A 79 17.50 13.91 -13.00
N ASP A 80 18.33 13.02 -12.48
CA ASP A 80 18.03 11.58 -12.35
C ASP A 80 17.43 11.20 -10.98
N GLN A 81 17.20 12.17 -10.10
CA GLN A 81 16.68 11.97 -8.74
C GLN A 81 15.19 12.33 -8.64
N TRP A 82 14.48 11.60 -7.79
CA TRP A 82 13.09 11.87 -7.43
C TRP A 82 13.06 12.30 -5.96
N LEU A 83 13.03 13.61 -5.73
CA LEU A 83 13.14 14.19 -4.40
C LEU A 83 11.76 14.55 -3.85
N PHE A 84 11.49 14.12 -2.64
CA PHE A 84 10.33 14.54 -1.86
C PHE A 84 10.74 15.71 -0.96
N PHE A 85 9.95 16.78 -1.01
CA PHE A 85 10.09 17.93 -0.11
C PHE A 85 8.90 17.92 0.85
N LEU A 86 9.10 17.32 2.01
CA LEU A 86 8.06 17.12 3.02
C LEU A 86 8.19 18.16 4.12
N THR A 87 7.09 18.85 4.43
CA THR A 87 6.97 19.66 5.64
C THR A 87 6.14 18.88 6.65
N VAL A 88 6.70 18.66 7.84
CA VAL A 88 6.02 17.98 8.95
C VAL A 88 5.59 19.02 9.98
N TYR A 89 4.36 18.93 10.45
CA TYR A 89 3.75 19.88 11.39
C TYR A 89 3.49 19.26 12.76
N SER A 90 3.54 20.09 13.80
CA SER A 90 3.39 19.65 15.20
C SER A 90 2.90 20.81 16.09
N ASN A 91 2.36 20.47 17.27
CA ASN A 91 2.08 21.42 18.36
C ASN A 91 3.07 21.30 19.53
N ALA A 92 4.02 20.38 19.44
CA ALA A 92 5.13 20.24 20.39
C ALA A 92 6.42 20.78 19.76
N ALA A 93 7.20 21.55 20.51
CA ALA A 93 8.47 22.06 20.00
C ALA A 93 9.53 20.96 19.81
N VAL A 94 9.40 19.84 20.52
CA VAL A 94 10.28 18.66 20.45
C VAL A 94 9.58 17.43 21.03
N GLY A 95 9.99 16.23 20.63
CA GLY A 95 9.70 14.99 21.36
C GLY A 95 8.57 14.13 20.83
N GLU A 96 7.85 14.58 19.79
CA GLU A 96 6.86 13.74 19.11
C GLU A 96 7.54 12.76 18.16
N MET A 97 7.19 11.48 18.25
CA MET A 97 7.69 10.47 17.33
C MET A 97 6.88 10.48 16.04
N ILE A 98 7.55 10.78 14.93
CA ILE A 98 6.98 10.76 13.58
C ILE A 98 7.27 9.40 12.95
N THR A 99 6.20 8.75 12.48
CA THR A 99 6.26 7.59 11.59
C THR A 99 5.90 8.01 10.18
N PHE A 100 6.30 7.21 9.18
CA PHE A 100 5.97 7.50 7.79
C PHE A 100 5.27 6.32 7.13
N ARG A 101 4.39 6.64 6.18
CA ARG A 101 3.78 5.67 5.26
C ARG A 101 3.98 6.19 3.85
N ALA A 102 4.26 5.29 2.91
CA ALA A 102 4.45 5.63 1.51
C ALA A 102 3.36 4.96 0.67
N TYR A 103 2.72 5.75 -0.19
CA TYR A 103 1.83 5.22 -1.22
C TYR A 103 2.62 5.01 -2.50
N ILE A 104 2.54 3.81 -3.06
CA ILE A 104 3.23 3.43 -4.28
C ILE A 104 2.21 3.32 -5.42
N ALA A 105 2.21 4.31 -6.32
CA ALA A 105 1.16 4.46 -7.31
C ALA A 105 1.13 3.33 -8.34
N GLY A 106 2.30 2.81 -8.74
CA GLY A 106 2.39 1.69 -9.68
C GLY A 106 1.80 0.38 -9.16
N GLN A 107 1.58 0.25 -7.85
CA GLN A 107 1.03 -0.95 -7.21
C GLN A 107 -0.24 -0.67 -6.41
N ASP A 108 -0.69 0.59 -6.38
CA ASP A 108 -1.87 1.03 -5.65
C ASP A 108 -1.89 0.49 -4.20
N THR A 109 -0.79 0.71 -3.48
CA THR A 109 -0.60 0.15 -2.14
C THR A 109 0.09 1.14 -1.21
N VAL A 110 -0.27 1.07 0.07
CA VAL A 110 0.36 1.83 1.15
C VAL A 110 1.30 0.91 1.91
N LEU A 111 2.57 1.26 1.95
CA LEU A 111 3.61 0.52 2.66
C LEU A 111 4.09 1.31 3.89
N PRO A 112 4.33 0.64 5.02
CA PRO A 112 5.00 1.27 6.15
C PRO A 112 6.45 1.58 5.78
N VAL A 113 6.94 2.72 6.24
CA VAL A 113 8.34 3.10 6.10
C VAL A 113 9.11 2.70 7.35
N ALA A 114 10.33 2.17 7.19
CA ALA A 114 11.10 1.62 8.30
C ALA A 114 11.60 2.69 9.26
N GLU A 115 11.94 3.87 8.73
CA GLU A 115 12.50 4.96 9.50
C GLU A 115 11.43 5.72 10.31
N THR A 116 11.86 6.22 11.46
CA THR A 116 11.10 7.15 12.30
C THR A 116 12.02 8.29 12.71
N ILE A 117 11.45 9.46 12.99
CA ILE A 117 12.21 10.59 13.52
C ILE A 117 11.56 11.12 14.80
N GLU A 118 12.35 11.72 15.67
CA GLU A 118 11.84 12.57 16.73
C GLU A 118 11.68 14.00 16.17
N PHE A 119 10.48 14.57 16.28
CA PHE A 119 10.21 15.91 15.82
C PHE A 119 11.01 16.94 16.63
N GLN A 120 11.54 17.94 15.93
CA GLN A 120 12.14 19.13 16.52
C GLN A 120 11.76 20.35 15.68
N LEU A 121 11.29 21.40 16.33
CA LEU A 121 10.93 22.67 15.71
C LEU A 121 12.07 23.21 14.83
N ASN A 122 11.72 23.62 13.61
CA ASN A 122 12.62 24.20 12.61
C ASN A 122 13.77 23.26 12.19
N ALA A 123 13.68 21.96 12.49
CA ALA A 123 14.65 21.01 11.99
C ALA A 123 14.62 20.96 10.45
N ILE A 124 15.81 20.74 9.88
CA ILE A 124 16.00 20.52 8.45
C ILE A 124 16.67 19.15 8.33
N ILE A 125 15.95 18.18 7.79
CA ILE A 125 16.41 16.79 7.69
C ILE A 125 16.64 16.43 6.23
N GLY A 126 17.86 16.04 5.90
CA GLY A 126 18.26 15.78 4.52
C GLY A 126 18.41 17.05 3.68
N GLN A 127 19.11 16.91 2.56
CA GLN A 127 19.37 17.97 1.59
C GLN A 127 19.31 17.38 0.17
N PRO A 128 19.07 18.19 -0.89
CA PRO A 128 19.04 17.65 -2.25
C PRO A 128 20.28 16.85 -2.67
N ASN A 129 21.47 17.23 -2.16
CA ASN A 129 22.74 16.55 -2.42
C ASN A 129 23.07 15.42 -1.43
N ALA A 130 22.29 15.27 -0.36
CA ALA A 130 22.41 14.24 0.67
C ALA A 130 21.01 13.97 1.27
N PRO A 131 20.10 13.37 0.49
CA PRO A 131 18.70 13.22 0.87
C PRO A 131 18.54 12.23 2.02
N PHE A 132 17.50 12.40 2.82
CA PHE A 132 17.04 11.37 3.75
C PHE A 132 16.49 10.17 2.97
N GLU A 133 16.79 8.96 3.41
CA GLU A 133 16.33 7.73 2.75
C GLU A 133 15.13 7.15 3.51
N TRP A 134 13.97 7.14 2.86
CA TRP A 134 12.81 6.38 3.34
C TRP A 134 12.80 5.01 2.68
N ASN A 135 12.96 3.96 3.47
CA ASN A 135 13.00 2.58 3.01
C ASN A 135 11.66 1.90 3.24
N VAL A 136 11.08 1.37 2.17
CA VAL A 136 9.93 0.47 2.22
C VAL A 136 10.32 -0.91 1.71
N THR A 137 9.85 -1.93 2.40
CA THR A 137 9.99 -3.32 1.96
C THR A 137 8.67 -3.77 1.37
N ARG A 138 8.72 -4.29 0.15
CA ARG A 138 7.57 -4.92 -0.50
C ARG A 138 7.84 -6.41 -0.65
N LEU A 139 6.96 -7.21 -0.06
CA LEU A 139 6.96 -8.66 -0.22
C LEU A 139 6.20 -9.00 -1.51
N ILE A 140 6.84 -9.72 -2.43
CA ILE A 140 6.24 -10.03 -3.75
C ILE A 140 5.01 -10.94 -3.61
N TYR A 141 4.97 -11.74 -2.56
CA TYR A 141 3.97 -12.77 -2.30
C TYR A 141 2.94 -12.38 -1.23
N ASP A 142 3.00 -11.14 -0.73
CA ASP A 142 1.98 -10.57 0.15
C ASP A 142 0.84 -10.02 -0.72
N LEU A 143 -0.14 -10.89 -0.98
CA LEU A 143 -1.27 -10.65 -1.86
C LEU A 143 -2.38 -9.87 -1.15
N ASN A 144 -2.53 -10.07 0.16
CA ASN A 144 -3.53 -9.38 0.95
C ASN A 144 -3.04 -8.03 1.54
N GLN A 145 -1.77 -7.68 1.29
CA GLN A 145 -1.11 -6.43 1.67
C GLN A 145 -1.02 -6.21 3.19
N ASN A 146 -0.88 -7.28 3.97
CA ASN A 146 -0.74 -7.22 5.43
C ASN A 146 0.71 -7.16 5.93
N GLN A 147 1.68 -7.04 5.02
CA GLN A 147 3.13 -7.06 5.27
C GLN A 147 3.67 -8.41 5.76
N GLN A 148 2.96 -9.50 5.48
CA GLN A 148 3.38 -10.86 5.80
C GLN A 148 3.11 -11.75 4.59
N VAL A 149 3.90 -12.82 4.44
CA VAL A 149 3.59 -13.90 3.51
C VAL A 149 3.07 -15.06 4.35
N ASP A 150 1.76 -15.30 4.31
CA ASP A 150 1.06 -16.24 5.19
C ASP A 150 -0.13 -16.95 4.51
N VAL A 151 -0.91 -17.70 5.30
CA VAL A 151 -2.12 -18.38 4.82
C VAL A 151 -3.16 -17.44 4.23
N GLY A 152 -3.19 -16.19 4.67
CA GLY A 152 -4.09 -15.17 4.18
C GLY A 152 -3.83 -14.88 2.71
N ASP A 153 -2.59 -14.91 2.24
CA ASP A 153 -2.26 -14.72 0.82
C ASP A 153 -2.78 -15.87 -0.04
N ILE A 154 -2.61 -17.10 0.44
CA ILE A 154 -3.15 -18.30 -0.21
C ILE A 154 -4.67 -18.24 -0.27
N GLN A 155 -5.30 -17.87 0.85
CA GLN A 155 -6.75 -17.68 0.92
C GLN A 155 -7.20 -16.60 -0.07
N TRP A 156 -6.45 -15.51 -0.20
CA TRP A 156 -6.77 -14.41 -1.10
C TRP A 156 -6.66 -14.84 -2.58
N LEU A 157 -5.58 -15.52 -2.96
CA LEU A 157 -5.40 -16.07 -4.30
C LEU A 157 -6.53 -17.05 -4.66
N CYS A 158 -6.85 -17.96 -3.73
CA CYS A 158 -7.94 -18.92 -3.85
C CYS A 158 -9.31 -18.24 -4.03
N GLN A 159 -9.56 -17.15 -3.30
CA GLN A 159 -10.88 -16.51 -3.25
C GLN A 159 -11.18 -15.67 -4.50
N PHE A 160 -10.17 -15.03 -5.07
CA PHE A 160 -10.37 -13.98 -6.08
C PHE A 160 -9.87 -14.37 -7.48
N TYR A 161 -8.91 -15.28 -7.60
CA TYR A 161 -8.19 -15.50 -8.86
C TYR A 161 -8.16 -16.96 -9.32
N LEU A 162 -8.39 -17.93 -8.42
CA LEU A 162 -8.36 -19.35 -8.75
C LEU A 162 -9.37 -19.71 -9.85
N GLY A 163 -8.87 -20.45 -10.85
CA GLY A 163 -9.62 -20.88 -12.03
C GLY A 163 -9.67 -19.85 -13.16
N SER A 164 -8.98 -18.71 -13.04
CA SER A 164 -8.84 -17.75 -14.14
C SER A 164 -7.73 -18.18 -15.10
N GLN A 165 -7.88 -17.84 -16.38
CA GLN A 165 -6.88 -18.15 -17.41
C GLN A 165 -6.59 -16.94 -18.29
N LEU A 166 -5.48 -16.99 -19.03
CA LEU A 166 -5.08 -15.89 -19.92
C LEU A 166 -6.24 -15.49 -20.86
N GLY A 167 -6.64 -14.22 -20.76
CA GLY A 167 -7.77 -13.66 -21.49
C GLY A 167 -9.01 -13.40 -20.62
N ASP A 168 -9.08 -13.97 -19.42
CA ASP A 168 -10.12 -13.67 -18.44
C ASP A 168 -9.88 -12.28 -17.81
N PRO A 169 -10.94 -11.53 -17.46
CA PRO A 169 -10.81 -10.21 -16.83
C PRO A 169 -10.15 -10.25 -15.45
N ASN A 170 -10.20 -11.41 -14.80
CA ASN A 170 -9.58 -11.63 -13.49
C ASN A 170 -8.24 -12.35 -13.62
N TYR A 171 -7.69 -12.54 -14.81
CA TYR A 171 -6.37 -13.13 -14.96
C TYR A 171 -5.29 -12.05 -14.82
N PHE A 172 -4.38 -12.26 -13.87
CA PHE A 172 -3.24 -11.39 -13.65
C PHE A 172 -1.97 -12.23 -13.71
N SER A 173 -1.14 -12.02 -14.73
CA SER A 173 0.08 -12.82 -14.98
C SER A 173 1.08 -12.82 -13.82
N GLN A 174 0.98 -11.88 -12.88
CA GLN A 174 1.81 -11.84 -11.68
C GLN A 174 1.43 -12.91 -10.64
N PHE A 175 0.26 -13.52 -10.78
CA PHE A 175 -0.26 -14.58 -9.93
C PHE A 175 -0.22 -15.97 -10.59
N ASP A 176 0.12 -16.02 -11.88
CA ASP A 176 0.49 -17.23 -12.63
C ASP A 176 1.99 -17.48 -12.39
N TYR A 177 2.30 -18.19 -11.31
CA TYR A 177 3.65 -18.42 -10.81
C TYR A 177 4.40 -19.48 -11.61
N ASP A 178 3.69 -20.48 -12.14
CA ASP A 178 4.28 -21.54 -12.96
C ASP A 178 4.31 -21.20 -14.47
N GLN A 179 3.73 -20.06 -14.85
CA GLN A 179 3.65 -19.53 -16.22
C GLN A 179 2.90 -20.45 -17.17
N ASN A 180 1.92 -21.19 -16.67
CA ASN A 180 1.10 -22.10 -17.46
C ASN A 180 -0.10 -21.41 -18.14
N HIS A 181 -0.23 -20.08 -17.96
CA HIS A 181 -1.33 -19.24 -18.43
C HIS A 181 -2.68 -19.51 -17.77
N ALA A 182 -2.67 -20.14 -16.59
CA ALA A 182 -3.79 -20.28 -15.70
C ALA A 182 -3.36 -19.90 -14.28
N ILE A 183 -4.33 -19.44 -13.48
CA ILE A 183 -4.18 -19.34 -12.04
C ILE A 183 -4.94 -20.52 -11.44
N ASP A 184 -4.24 -21.60 -11.12
CA ASP A 184 -4.80 -22.88 -10.70
C ASP A 184 -4.21 -23.41 -9.39
N GLU A 185 -4.49 -24.67 -9.06
CA GLU A 185 -3.99 -25.28 -7.81
C GLU A 185 -2.46 -25.34 -7.74
N THR A 186 -1.77 -25.30 -8.89
CA THR A 186 -0.31 -25.28 -8.98
C THR A 186 0.26 -23.98 -8.45
N ASP A 187 -0.38 -22.84 -8.72
CA ASP A 187 0.01 -21.54 -8.18
C ASP A 187 -0.18 -21.46 -6.67
N LEU A 188 -1.25 -22.07 -6.15
CA LEU A 188 -1.47 -22.20 -4.71
C LEU A 188 -0.34 -23.00 -4.04
N VAL A 189 0.10 -24.09 -4.68
CA VAL A 189 1.20 -24.93 -4.18
C VAL A 189 2.52 -24.16 -4.20
N TYR A 190 2.77 -23.35 -5.23
CA TYR A 190 3.93 -22.46 -5.28
C TYR A 190 3.93 -21.48 -4.10
N LEU A 191 2.83 -20.78 -3.87
CA LEU A 191 2.71 -19.83 -2.78
C LEU A 191 2.85 -20.50 -1.40
N MET A 192 2.26 -21.69 -1.23
CA MET A 192 2.43 -22.50 -0.03
C MET A 192 3.89 -22.93 0.19
N THR A 193 4.62 -23.25 -0.87
CA THR A 193 6.04 -23.60 -0.81
C THR A 193 6.88 -22.41 -0.32
N ILE A 194 6.62 -21.22 -0.86
CA ILE A 194 7.27 -19.97 -0.42
C ILE A 194 6.97 -19.70 1.05
N TRP A 195 5.70 -19.78 1.46
CA TRP A 195 5.31 -19.57 2.86
C TRP A 195 6.01 -20.54 3.81
N CYS A 196 6.19 -21.81 3.40
CA CYS A 196 6.93 -22.81 4.18
C CYS A 196 8.47 -22.60 4.19
N GLY A 197 8.99 -21.54 3.57
CA GLY A 197 10.43 -21.26 3.47
C GLY A 197 11.14 -22.07 2.38
N GLY A 198 10.38 -22.71 1.49
CA GLY A 198 10.92 -23.36 0.29
C GLY A 198 11.41 -22.35 -0.74
N GLN A 199 12.18 -22.85 -1.71
CA GLN A 199 12.48 -22.10 -2.93
C GLN A 199 11.69 -22.75 -4.08
N PRO A 200 11.16 -21.94 -5.01
CA PRO A 200 10.41 -22.41 -6.17
C PRO A 200 11.27 -23.19 -7.16
#